data_AF-A0A235CJF5-F1
#
_entry.id   AF-A0A235CJF5-F1
#
_cell.length_a   1.000
_cell.length_b   1.000
_cell.length_c   1.000
_cell.angle_alpha   90.00
_cell.angle_beta   90.00
_cell.angle_gamma   90.00
#
_symmetry.space_group_name_H-M   'P 1'
#
loop_
_entity.id
_entity.type
_entity.pdbx_description
1 polymer ?
#
loop_
_entity_poly.entity_id
_entity_poly.type
_entity_poly.pdbx_seq_one_letter_code
_entity_poly.pdbx_strand_id
1 'polypeptide(L)' 'MKKDDVLKHFGGVMATAKALGISHAAVGKWGKEIPQGRAYQIQVLTKGKLKVTQLDSK' A
#
# COMPACT_ATOMS: atom_id res chain seq x y z
N MET A 1 4.17 5.78 2.90
CA MET A 1 3.09 4.92 3.49
C MET A 1 3.71 3.60 3.89
N LYS A 2 3.48 3.12 5.12
CA LYS A 2 4.11 1.89 5.61
C LYS A 2 3.38 0.65 5.08
N LYS A 3 4.14 -0.38 4.72
CA LYS A 3 3.62 -1.68 4.30
C LYS A 3 2.70 -2.28 5.35
N ASP A 4 3.09 -2.24 6.62
CA ASP A 4 2.34 -2.86 7.71
C ASP A 4 0.94 -2.26 7.88
N ASP A 5 0.80 -0.93 7.70
CA ASP A 5 -0.50 -0.26 7.79
C ASP A 5 -1.44 -0.70 6.67
N VAL A 6 -0.89 -0.87 5.47
CA VAL A 6 -1.61 -1.38 4.30
C VAL A 6 -2.05 -2.83 4.55
N LEU A 7 -1.13 -3.69 5.01
CA LEU A 7 -1.45 -5.08 5.31
C LEU A 7 -2.51 -5.19 6.41
N LYS A 8 -2.41 -4.38 7.47
CA LYS A 8 -3.44 -4.33 8.52
C LYS A 8 -4.80 -3.86 8.00
N HIS A 9 -4.82 -2.90 7.08
CA HIS A 9 -6.06 -2.39 6.51
C HIS A 9 -6.77 -3.40 5.61
N PHE A 10 -6.04 -4.07 4.73
CA PHE A 10 -6.61 -5.03 3.78
C PHE A 10 -6.76 -6.44 4.36
N GLY A 11 -6.10 -6.78 5.46
CA GLY A 11 -6.14 -8.13 6.06
C GLY A 11 -5.03 -9.05 5.54
N GLY A 12 -3.88 -8.48 5.20
CA GLY A 12 -2.66 -9.21 4.85
C GLY A 12 -2.24 -9.10 3.39
N VAL A 13 -1.19 -9.86 3.04
CA VAL A 13 -0.52 -9.79 1.73
C VAL A 13 -1.45 -10.22 0.60
N MET A 14 -2.18 -11.33 0.80
CA MET A 14 -3.10 -11.86 -0.21
C MET A 14 -4.24 -10.88 -0.52
N ALA A 15 -4.86 -10.34 0.53
CA ALA A 15 -5.98 -9.41 0.39
C ALA A 15 -5.54 -8.09 -0.25
N THR A 16 -4.35 -7.59 0.12
CA THR A 16 -3.75 -6.40 -0.50
C THR A 16 -3.47 -6.62 -1.99
N ALA A 17 -2.91 -7.79 -2.34
CA ALA A 17 -2.61 -8.15 -3.72
C ALA A 17 -3.89 -8.24 -4.57
N LYS A 18 -4.94 -8.87 -4.03
CA LYS A 18 -6.27 -8.94 -4.67
C LYS A 18 -6.89 -7.56 -4.86
N ALA A 19 -6.81 -6.69 -3.86
CA ALA A 19 -7.34 -5.32 -3.94
C ALA A 19 -6.63 -4.48 -5.01
N LEU A 20 -5.33 -4.72 -5.23
CA LEU A 20 -4.52 -3.98 -6.20
C LEU A 20 -4.42 -4.64 -7.58
N GLY A 21 -4.96 -5.85 -7.75
CA GLY A 21 -4.86 -6.64 -8.98
C GLY A 21 -3.42 -7.02 -9.32
N ILE A 22 -2.58 -7.30 -8.30
CA ILE A 22 -1.18 -7.71 -8.48
C ILE A 22 -0.89 -9.07 -7.85
N SER A 23 0.29 -9.63 -8.13
CA SER A 23 0.72 -10.87 -7.52
C SER A 23 1.12 -10.68 -6.05
N HIS A 24 0.94 -11.73 -5.25
CA HIS A 24 1.31 -11.73 -3.83
C HIS A 24 2.82 -11.54 -3.64
N ALA A 25 3.62 -12.06 -4.59
CA ALA A 25 5.06 -11.86 -4.63
C ALA A 25 5.43 -10.37 -4.78
N ALA A 26 4.66 -9.60 -5.56
CA ALA A 26 4.91 -8.16 -5.72
C ALA A 26 4.70 -7.39 -4.40
N VAL A 27 3.64 -7.73 -3.64
CA VAL A 27 3.40 -7.18 -2.29
C VAL A 27 4.47 -7.64 -1.30
N GLY A 28 4.91 -8.89 -1.41
CA GLY A 28 6.00 -9.45 -0.60
C GLY A 28 7.30 -8.66 -0.76
N LYS A 29 7.63 -8.27 -2.00
CA LYS A 29 8.83 -7.50 -2.36
C LYS A 29 8.83 -6.04 -1.91
N TRP A 30 7.71 -5.50 -1.42
CA TRP A 30 7.71 -4.15 -0.87
C TRP A 30 8.61 -4.07 0.36
N GLY A 31 9.39 -2.99 0.46
CA GLY A 31 10.17 -2.66 1.64
C GLY A 31 9.29 -2.21 2.80
N LYS A 32 9.91 -1.59 3.81
CA LYS A 32 9.18 -0.96 4.93
C LYS A 32 8.17 0.08 4.41
N GLU A 33 8.57 0.81 3.38
CA GLU A 33 7.73 1.74 2.66
C GLU A 33 7.32 1.16 1.32
N ILE A 34 6.05 1.34 0.98
CA ILE A 34 5.52 0.89 -0.30
C ILE A 34 5.85 1.90 -1.40
N PRO A 35 6.02 1.46 -2.66
CA PRO A 35 6.28 2.36 -3.77
C PRO A 35 5.20 3.44 -3.90
N GLN A 36 5.61 4.68 -4.16
CA GLN A 36 4.72 5.85 -4.21
C GLN A 36 3.53 5.65 -5.16
N GLY A 37 3.73 5.08 -6.35
CA GLY A 37 2.64 4.78 -7.28
C GLY A 37 1.59 3.82 -6.70
N ARG A 38 2.01 2.83 -5.90
CA ARG A 38 1.10 1.92 -5.19
C ARG A 38 0.41 2.61 -4.03
N ALA A 39 1.11 3.51 -3.33
CA ALA A 39 0.56 4.27 -2.23
C ALA A 39 -0.60 5.17 -2.69
N TYR A 40 -0.48 5.83 -3.85
CA TYR A 40 -1.58 6.58 -4.44
C TYR A 40 -2.74 5.69 -4.87
N GLN A 41 -2.46 4.55 -5.51
CA GLN A 41 -3.49 3.59 -5.89
C GLN A 41 -4.28 3.11 -4.66
N ILE A 42 -3.60 2.80 -3.56
CA ILE A 42 -4.20 2.43 -2.28
C ILE A 42 -5.02 3.59 -1.69
N GLN A 43 -4.51 4.82 -1.73
CA GLN A 43 -5.25 5.98 -1.22
C GLN A 43 -6.59 6.16 -1.95
N VAL A 44 -6.61 5.99 -3.27
CA VAL A 44 -7.84 6.05 -4.08
C VAL A 44 -8.78 4.89 -3.72
N LEU A 45 -8.27 3.66 -3.66
CA LEU A 45 -9.06 2.47 -3.32
C LEU A 45 -9.67 2.54 -1.92
N THR A 46 -8.93 3.09 -0.97
CA THR A 46 -9.37 3.23 0.42
C THR A 46 -10.17 4.51 0.66
N LYS A 47 -10.48 5.28 -0.39
CA LYS A 47 -11.21 6.56 -0.32
C LYS A 47 -10.59 7.53 0.70
N GLY A 48 -9.26 7.56 0.79
CA GLY A 48 -8.52 8.43 1.70
C GLY A 48 -8.39 7.94 3.15
N LYS A 49 -8.80 6.70 3.48
CA LYS A 49 -8.55 6.11 4.81
C LYS A 49 -7.06 5.88 5.06
N LEU A 50 -6.33 5.44 4.03
CA LEU A 50 -4.86 5.41 4.04
C LEU A 50 -4.35 6.59 3.22
N LYS A 51 -3.76 7.58 3.90
CA LYS A 51 -3.18 8.76 3.24
C LYS A 51 -1.70 8.53 2.97
N VAL A 52 -1.26 8.91 1.78
CA VAL A 52 0.16 9.11 1.51
C VAL A 52 0.57 10.37 2.26
N THR A 53 1.22 10.22 3.42
CA THR A 53 1.99 11.32 4.01
C THR A 53 3.17 11.59 3.09
N GLN A 54 3.05 12.59 2.21
CA GLN A 54 4.23 13.21 1.60
C GLN A 54 5.02 13.85 2.74
N LEU A 55 6.06 13.15 3.20
CA LEU A 55 7.19 13.77 3.88
C LEU A 55 8.39 13.67 2.95
N ASP A 56 8.24 14.25 1.76
CA ASP A 56 9.38 14.70 0.96
C ASP A 56 9.32 16.23 0.93
N SER A 57 9.59 16.81 2.10
CA SER A 57 10.10 18.17 2.18
C SER A 57 11.60 18.07 2.45
N LYS A 58 12.40 17.86 1.40
CA LYS A 58 13.68 18.55 1.12
C LYS A 58 14.46 17.86 0.00
#